data_AF-H6LCV0-F1
#
_entry.id   AF-H6LCV0-F1
#
_cell.length_a   1.000
_cell.length_b   1.000
_cell.length_c   1.000
_cell.angle_alpha   90.00
_cell.angle_beta   90.00
_cell.angle_gamma   90.00
#
_symmetry.space_group_name_H-M   'P 1'
#
loop_
_entity.id
_entity.type
_entity.pdbx_description
1 polymer ?
#
loop_
_entity_poly.entity_id
_entity_poly.type
_entity_poly.pdbx_seq_one_letter_code
_entity_poly.pdbx_strand_id
1 'polypeptide(L)'
;MLKRIKNIKGIGKRLGDINLLLNAEGFYLPWNESQSALFFGNLKNEVTHADWNDEKGNKIRLIFTPQKFNDRIEDSTLNVIEVEYYTIEQIVEQIRRQLRNSEE
;
A
#
# COMPACT_ATOMS: atom_id res chain seq x y z
N MET A 1 -7.18 11.95 -11.19
CA MET A 1 -6.01 12.67 -10.62
C MET A 1 -5.40 11.75 -9.56
N LEU A 2 -4.09 11.47 -9.60
CA LEU A 2 -3.43 10.60 -8.62
C LEU A 2 -3.39 11.34 -7.28
N LYS A 3 -4.16 10.89 -6.28
CA LYS A 3 -4.14 11.49 -4.94
C LYS A 3 -2.92 10.94 -4.20
N ARG A 4 -1.86 11.74 -4.10
CA ARG A 4 -0.70 11.40 -3.25
C ARG A 4 -1.00 11.77 -1.81
N ILE A 5 -1.09 10.76 -0.93
CA ILE A 5 -1.26 10.98 0.51
C ILE A 5 0.13 11.31 1.09
N LYS A 6 0.51 12.59 1.03
CA LYS A 6 1.87 13.06 1.36
C LYS A 6 2.27 12.85 2.82
N ASN A 7 1.31 12.78 3.75
CA ASN A 7 1.59 12.72 5.19
C ASN A 7 2.13 11.36 5.67
N ILE A 8 2.04 10.32 4.84
CA ILE A 8 2.44 8.96 5.20
C ILE A 8 3.92 8.71 4.86
N LYS A 9 4.49 9.42 3.88
CA LYS A 9 5.88 9.24 3.45
C LYS A 9 6.86 9.54 4.59
N GLY A 10 7.91 8.71 4.72
CA GLY A 10 8.99 8.95 5.68
C GLY A 10 9.61 7.67 6.24
N ILE A 11 10.66 7.86 7.04
CA ILE A 11 11.44 6.79 7.67
C ILE A 11 10.78 6.40 9.00
N GLY A 12 10.75 5.11 9.32
CA GLY A 12 10.31 4.60 10.62
C GLY A 12 8.86 4.87 11.00
N LYS A 13 7.97 4.91 10.02
CA LYS A 13 6.53 5.05 10.22
C LYS A 13 5.97 3.77 10.80
N ARG A 14 5.23 3.86 11.91
CA ARG A 14 4.55 2.69 12.50
C ARG A 14 3.39 2.26 11.62
N LEU A 15 3.19 0.96 11.50
CA LEU A 15 2.08 0.38 10.75
C LEU A 15 0.72 0.83 11.29
N GLY A 16 0.57 0.95 12.62
CA GLY A 16 -0.65 1.48 13.24
C GLY A 16 -0.97 2.91 12.79
N ASP A 17 0.05 3.79 12.77
CA ASP A 17 -0.12 5.18 12.34
C ASP A 17 -0.47 5.28 10.85
N ILE A 18 0.16 4.45 10.02
CA ILE A 18 -0.15 4.35 8.59
C ILE A 18 -1.61 3.92 8.41
N ASN A 19 -2.07 2.90 9.15
CA ASN A 19 -3.45 2.43 9.11
C ASN A 19 -4.43 3.55 9.46
N LEU A 20 -4.20 4.26 10.57
CA LEU A 20 -5.05 5.38 10.99
C LEU A 20 -5.16 6.48 9.93
N LEU A 21 -4.03 6.87 9.33
CA LEU A 21 -4.00 7.91 8.30
C LEU A 21 -4.73 7.49 7.02
N LEU A 22 -4.61 6.22 6.63
CA LEU A 22 -5.29 5.68 5.46
C LEU A 22 -6.80 5.53 5.71
N ASN A 23 -7.19 5.08 6.90
CA ASN A 23 -8.59 4.98 7.31
C ASN A 23 -9.29 6.35 7.30
N ALA A 24 -8.60 7.41 7.73
CA ALA A 24 -9.12 8.79 7.68
C ALA A 24 -9.43 9.25 6.24
N GLU A 25 -8.77 8.65 5.24
CA GLU A 25 -8.96 8.92 3.83
C GLU A 25 -9.94 7.92 3.17
N GLY A 26 -10.53 7.00 3.94
CA GLY A 26 -11.44 5.95 3.47
C GLY A 26 -10.74 4.70 2.92
N PHE A 27 -9.43 4.57 3.12
CA PHE A 27 -8.63 3.43 2.66
C PHE A 27 -8.30 2.49 3.82
N TYR A 28 -9.15 1.50 4.04
CA TYR A 28 -8.92 0.52 5.09
C TYR A 28 -7.82 -0.46 4.69
N LEU A 29 -6.82 -0.66 5.56
CA LEU A 29 -5.93 -1.81 5.40
C LEU A 29 -6.74 -3.08 5.69
N PRO A 30 -6.90 -3.99 4.71
CA PRO A 30 -7.78 -5.15 4.86
C PRO A 30 -7.16 -6.26 5.71
N TRP A 31 -5.96 -6.04 6.26
CA TRP A 31 -5.21 -7.08 6.93
C TRP A 31 -5.50 -7.12 8.42
N ASN A 32 -5.96 -8.28 8.88
CA ASN A 32 -5.89 -8.60 10.30
C ASN A 32 -4.42 -8.79 10.73
N GLU A 33 -4.19 -8.91 12.05
CA GLU A 33 -2.84 -9.08 12.61
C GLU A 33 -2.08 -10.24 11.96
N SER A 34 -2.74 -11.38 11.72
CA SER A 34 -2.14 -12.57 11.12
C SER A 34 -1.72 -12.34 9.66
N GLN A 35 -2.57 -11.71 8.85
CA GLN A 35 -2.27 -11.39 7.45
C GLN A 35 -1.17 -10.35 7.34
N SER A 36 -1.18 -9.36 8.22
CA SER A 36 -0.13 -8.35 8.29
C SER A 36 1.21 -9.00 8.67
N ALA A 37 1.23 -9.85 9.70
CA ALA A 37 2.44 -10.56 10.12
C ALA A 37 3.00 -11.47 9.00
N LEU A 38 2.13 -12.19 8.29
CA LEU A 38 2.51 -13.03 7.13
C LEU A 38 3.08 -12.20 5.97
N PHE A 39 2.43 -11.09 5.63
CA PHE A 39 2.86 -10.24 4.53
C PHE A 39 4.19 -9.57 4.85
N PHE A 40 4.30 -8.98 6.03
CA PHE A 40 5.45 -8.16 6.41
C PHE A 40 6.64 -8.97 6.95
N GLY A 41 6.39 -10.03 7.72
CA GLY A 41 7.44 -10.87 8.32
C GLY A 41 8.30 -11.61 7.30
N ASN A 42 7.82 -11.76 6.06
CA ASN A 42 8.56 -12.41 4.97
C ASN A 42 9.45 -11.45 4.16
N LEU A 43 9.42 -10.14 4.44
CA LEU A 43 10.11 -9.14 3.63
C LEU A 43 11.57 -8.96 4.07
N LYS A 44 12.51 -9.37 3.20
CA LYS A 44 13.96 -9.30 3.45
C LYS A 44 14.59 -7.93 3.17
N ASN A 45 14.10 -6.86 3.82
CA ASN A 45 14.60 -5.47 3.67
C ASN A 45 14.62 -4.89 2.23
N GLU A 46 14.03 -5.57 1.26
CA GLU A 46 13.92 -5.10 -0.11
C GLU A 46 12.75 -4.12 -0.27
N VAL A 47 12.83 -3.25 -1.28
CA VAL A 47 11.70 -2.40 -1.66
C VAL A 47 10.54 -3.31 -2.06
N THR A 48 9.43 -3.15 -1.35
CA THR A 48 8.22 -3.94 -1.54
C THR A 48 7.03 -3.01 -1.71
N HIS A 49 5.98 -3.53 -2.33
CA HIS A 49 4.70 -2.87 -2.41
C HIS A 49 3.59 -3.75 -1.85
N ALA A 50 2.66 -3.11 -1.17
CA ALA A 50 1.42 -3.67 -0.68
C ALA A 50 0.26 -3.07 -1.48
N ASP A 51 -0.56 -3.92 -2.07
CA ASP A 51 -1.69 -3.53 -2.91
C ASP A 51 -3.00 -4.01 -2.29
N TRP A 52 -4.00 -3.14 -2.23
CA TRP A 52 -5.36 -3.52 -1.88
C TRP A 52 -6.39 -2.60 -2.52
N ASN A 53 -7.66 -3.03 -2.50
CA ASN A 53 -8.77 -2.31 -3.09
C ASN A 53 -9.70 -1.75 -2.01
N ASP A 54 -10.29 -0.58 -2.27
CA ASP A 54 -11.40 -0.06 -1.48
C ASP A 54 -12.74 -0.72 -1.87
N GLU A 55 -13.82 -0.37 -1.16
CA GLU A 55 -15.18 -0.90 -1.42
C GLU A 55 -15.71 -0.59 -2.83
N LYS A 56 -15.13 0.40 -3.51
CA LYS A 56 -15.51 0.83 -4.86
C LYS A 56 -14.61 0.19 -5.93
N GLY A 57 -13.67 -0.64 -5.54
CA GLY A 57 -12.70 -1.29 -6.44
C GLY A 57 -11.57 -0.38 -6.90
N ASN A 58 -11.39 0.81 -6.28
CA ASN A 58 -10.19 1.61 -6.50
C ASN A 58 -9.02 0.97 -5.77
N LYS A 59 -7.83 1.09 -6.32
CA LYS A 59 -6.62 0.48 -5.78
C LYS A 59 -5.78 1.51 -5.04
N ILE A 60 -5.26 1.10 -3.90
CA ILE A 60 -4.18 1.80 -3.21
C ILE A 60 -2.94 0.90 -3.18
N ARG A 61 -1.79 1.51 -3.38
CA ARG A 61 -0.48 0.87 -3.38
C ARG A 61 0.43 1.60 -2.40
N LEU A 62 0.88 0.89 -1.37
CA LEU A 62 1.89 1.37 -0.43
C LEU A 62 3.25 0.81 -0.83
N ILE A 63 4.19 1.68 -1.18
CA ILE A 63 5.57 1.33 -1.53
C ILE A 63 6.48 1.66 -0.35
N PHE A 64 7.26 0.68 0.12
CA PHE A 64 8.04 0.83 1.34
C PHE A 64 9.26 -0.11 1.39
N THR A 65 10.16 0.14 2.34
CA THR A 65 11.13 -0.86 2.81
C THR A 65 10.84 -1.22 4.27
N PRO A 66 10.90 -2.51 4.64
CA PRO A 66 10.88 -2.91 6.04
C PRO A 66 12.01 -2.25 6.83
N GLN A 67 11.76 -1.89 8.09
CA GLN A 67 12.81 -1.40 8.99
C GLN A 67 12.92 -2.24 10.26
N LYS A 68 11.85 -2.34 11.05
CA LYS A 68 11.83 -3.13 12.29
C LYS A 68 10.50 -3.84 12.46
N PHE A 69 10.56 -5.15 12.68
CA PHE A 69 9.41 -5.95 13.08
C PHE A 69 9.40 -6.18 14.59
N ASN A 70 8.24 -5.98 15.19
CA ASN A 70 7.97 -6.24 16.59
C ASN A 70 6.88 -7.32 16.70
N ASP A 71 6.76 -7.95 17.87
CA ASP A 71 5.76 -8.99 18.14
C ASP A 71 4.32 -8.49 17.87
N ARG A 72 4.09 -7.19 18.10
CA ARG A 72 2.89 -6.47 17.67
C ARG A 72 3.13 -5.80 16.33
N ILE A 73 2.30 -6.16 15.36
CA ILE A 73 2.48 -5.67 13.99
C ILE A 73 2.25 -4.16 13.90
N GLU A 74 1.31 -3.60 14.67
CA GLU A 74 1.05 -2.14 14.71
C GLU A 74 2.27 -1.33 15.16
N ASP A 75 3.13 -1.94 15.97
CA ASP A 75 4.37 -1.34 16.46
C ASP A 75 5.53 -1.49 15.47
N SER A 76 5.39 -2.34 14.45
CA SER A 76 6.41 -2.51 13.42
C SER A 76 6.54 -1.25 12.58
N THR A 77 7.76 -0.95 12.16
CA THR A 77 8.08 0.28 11.44
C THR A 77 8.53 0.00 10.01
N LEU A 78 8.09 0.85 9.10
CA LEU A 78 8.44 0.86 7.69
C LEU A 78 9.04 2.20 7.29
N ASN A 79 9.90 2.19 6.28
CA ASN A 79 10.21 3.39 5.53
C ASN A 79 9.25 3.50 4.36
N VAL A 80 8.26 4.39 4.46
CA VAL A 80 7.30 4.62 3.40
C VAL A 80 7.92 5.49 2.32
N ILE A 81 8.01 4.94 1.12
CA ILE A 81 8.57 5.59 -0.06
C ILE A 81 7.49 6.40 -0.78
N GLU A 82 6.34 5.77 -1.05
CA GLU A 82 5.22 6.38 -1.75
C GLU A 82 3.91 5.66 -1.42
N VAL A 83 2.80 6.38 -1.52
CA VAL A 83 1.44 5.84 -1.52
C VAL A 83 0.76 6.32 -2.79
N GLU A 84 0.37 5.38 -3.63
CA GLU A 84 -0.28 5.65 -4.91
C GLU A 84 -1.75 5.24 -4.84
N TYR A 85 -2.61 6.04 -5.46
CA TYR A 85 -4.04 5.79 -5.57
C TYR A 85 -4.46 5.74 -7.03
N TYR A 86 -5.12 4.65 -7.41
CA TYR A 86 -5.61 4.40 -8.76
C TYR A 86 -7.12 4.21 -8.72
N THR A 87 -7.83 5.09 -9.41
CA THR A 87 -9.26 4.91 -9.66
C THR A 87 -9.51 3.71 -10.56
N ILE A 88 -10.68 3.09 -10.46
CA ILE A 88 -11.04 1.95 -11.31
C ILE A 88 -10.95 2.31 -12.80
N GLU A 89 -11.29 3.55 -13.19
CA GLU A 89 -11.17 4.04 -14.56
C GLU A 89 -9.72 4.08 -15.03
N GLN A 90 -8.78 4.50 -14.16
CA GLN A 90 -7.36 4.50 -14.49
C GLN A 90 -6.81 3.08 -14.65
N ILE A 91 -7.26 2.14 -13.81
CA ILE A 91 -6.88 0.73 -13.91
C ILE A 91 -7.38 0.14 -15.24
N VAL A 92 -8.64 0.37 -15.57
CA VAL A 92 -9.25 -0.09 -16.83
C VAL A 92 -8.51 0.50 -18.04
N GLU A 93 -8.18 1.79 -18.01
CA GLU A 93 -7.46 2.43 -19.11
C GLU A 93 -6.03 1.89 -19.26
N GLN A 94 -5.33 1.59 -18.16
CA GLN A 94 -4.02 0.92 -18.21
C GLN A 94 -4.11 -0.46 -18.85
N ILE A 95 -5.10 -1.27 -18.46
CA ILE A 95 -5.32 -2.61 -19.03
C ILE A 95 -5.61 -2.50 -20.53
N ARG A 96 -6.50 -1.57 -20.94
CA ARG A 96 -6.81 -1.34 -22.36
C ARG A 96 -5.59 -0.93 -23.18
N ARG A 97 -4.67 -0.15 -22.62
CA ARG A 97 -3.41 0.22 -23.29
C ARG A 97 -2.47 -0.97 -23.42
N GLN A 98 -2.34 -1.79 -22.37
CA GLN A 98 -1.51 -2.99 -22.41
C GLN A 98 -2.01 -3.99 -23.46
N LEU A 99 -3.33 -4.18 -23.55
CA LEU A 99 -3.93 -5.05 -24.56
C LEU A 99 -3.67 -4.54 -25.99
N ARG A 100 -3.88 -3.24 -26.24
CA ARG A 100 -3.59 -2.63 -27.55
C ARG A 100 -2.12 -2.79 -27.96
N ASN A 101 -1.20 -2.61 -27.02
CA ASN A 101 0.24 -2.75 -27.29
C ASN A 101 0.70 -4.21 -27.41
N SER A 102 -0.13 -5.19 -27.02
CA SER A 102 0.18 -6.62 -27.17
C SER A 102 -0.33 -7.22 -28.48
N GLU A 103 -1.14 -6.47 -29.22
CA GLU A 103 -1.69 -6.84 -30.54
C GLU A 103 -0.89 -6.24 -31.71
N GLU A 104 0.10 -5.38 -31.44
CA GLU A 104 1.09 -4.85 -32.39
C GLU A 104 2.42 -5.61 -32.31
#